data_AF-A0A8X7S615-F1
#
_entry.id   AF-A0A8X7S615-F1
#
_cell.length_a   1.000
_cell.length_b   1.000
_cell.length_c   1.000
_cell.angle_alpha   90.00
_cell.angle_beta   90.00
_cell.angle_gamma   90.00
#
_symmetry.space_group_name_H-M   'P 1'
#
loop_
_entity.id
_entity.type
_entity.pdbx_description
1 polymer ?
#
loop_
_entity_poly.entity_id
_entity_poly.type
_entity_poly.pdbx_seq_one_letter_code
_entity_poly.pdbx_strand_id
1 'polypeptide(L)'
;MIHEDVSYNDLIGVVLEDFGIDDNKNSVNLSYVSPSKLNFGTKELPPVFIRNDRQVTSYMNKLQENADIHLCVTIKKSSNIAIDYIKHDADTG
;
A
#
# COMPACT_ATOMS: atom_id res chain seq x y z
N MET A 1 16.03 8.00 -18.27
CA MET A 1 16.23 8.78 -17.03
C MET A 1 15.62 7.96 -15.91
N ILE A 2 16.44 7.28 -15.11
CA ILE A 2 15.97 6.54 -13.94
C ILE A 2 15.85 7.61 -12.84
N HIS A 3 14.67 7.79 -12.24
CA HIS A 3 14.57 8.60 -11.03
C HIS A 3 15.26 7.82 -9.92
N GLU A 4 16.56 8.09 -9.72
CA GLU A 4 17.45 7.21 -8.95
C GLU A 4 17.23 7.20 -7.43
N ASP A 5 16.35 8.05 -6.86
CA ASP A 5 16.24 8.15 -5.40
C ASP A 5 14.80 8.17 -4.86
N VAL A 6 13.84 7.51 -5.51
CA VAL A 6 12.50 7.37 -4.90
C VAL A 6 12.54 6.27 -3.84
N SER A 7 12.45 6.64 -2.56
CA SER A 7 12.33 5.67 -1.47
C SER A 7 10.92 5.10 -1.37
N TYR A 8 10.77 4.02 -0.61
CA TYR A 8 9.48 3.46 -0.27
C TYR A 8 8.58 4.46 0.46
N ASN A 9 9.16 5.26 1.37
CA ASN A 9 8.41 6.26 2.11
C ASN A 9 7.96 7.41 1.21
N ASP A 10 8.77 7.82 0.24
CA ASP A 10 8.37 8.84 -0.74
C ASP A 10 7.18 8.35 -1.57
N LEU A 11 7.25 7.09 -2.04
CA LEU A 11 6.14 6.49 -2.80
C LEU A 11 4.86 6.37 -1.97
N ILE A 12 4.97 6.01 -0.69
CA ILE A 12 3.82 6.02 0.23
C ILE A 12 3.28 7.44 0.41
N GLY A 13 4.15 8.43 0.61
CA GLY A 13 3.77 9.83 0.80
C GLY A 13 2.95 10.37 -0.37
N VAL A 14 3.41 10.15 -1.60
CA VAL A 14 2.68 10.53 -2.82
C VAL A 14 1.30 9.86 -2.89
N VAL A 15 1.22 8.56 -2.57
CA VAL A 15 -0.06 7.84 -2.56
C VAL A 15 -1.00 8.37 -1.46
N LEU A 16 -0.49 8.74 -0.30
CA LEU A 16 -1.33 9.32 0.75
C LEU A 16 -1.88 10.69 0.32
N GLU A 17 -1.05 11.53 -0.29
CA GLU A 17 -1.40 12.87 -0.77
C GLU A 17 -2.40 12.81 -1.93
N ASP A 18 -2.09 12.08 -3.00
CA ASP A 18 -2.90 12.02 -4.22
C ASP A 18 -4.30 11.45 -3.98
N PHE A 19 -4.43 10.52 -3.02
CA PHE A 19 -5.69 9.87 -2.68
C PHE A 19 -6.37 10.47 -1.43
N GLY A 20 -5.77 11.45 -0.77
CA GLY A 20 -6.31 12.07 0.45
C GLY A 20 -6.51 11.10 1.61
N ILE A 21 -5.56 10.18 1.82
CA ILE A 21 -5.65 9.13 2.83
C ILE A 21 -5.04 9.62 4.15
N ASP A 22 -5.85 9.63 5.22
CA ASP A 22 -5.39 9.90 6.58
C ASP A 22 -4.64 8.68 7.14
N ASP A 23 -3.32 8.81 7.26
CA ASP A 23 -2.39 7.77 7.74
C ASP A 23 -2.49 7.50 9.25
N ASN A 24 -3.12 8.40 10.02
CA ASN A 24 -3.43 8.15 11.43
C ASN A 24 -4.58 7.15 11.59
N LYS A 25 -5.46 7.08 10.60
CA LYS A 25 -6.65 6.21 10.60
C LYS A 25 -6.51 5.01 9.70
N ASN A 26 -5.57 5.01 8.77
CA ASN A 26 -5.44 3.99 7.75
C ASN A 26 -3.98 3.61 7.53
N SER A 27 -3.75 2.35 7.17
CA SER A 27 -2.48 1.90 6.61
C SER A 27 -2.63 1.62 5.13
N VAL A 28 -1.57 1.94 4.38
CA VAL A 28 -1.47 1.69 2.95
C VAL A 28 -0.53 0.52 2.72
N ASN A 29 -0.94 -0.42 1.86
CA ASN A 29 -0.07 -1.46 1.32
C ASN A 29 0.02 -1.29 -0.20
N LEU A 30 1.25 -1.31 -0.70
CA LEU A 30 1.53 -1.19 -2.13
C LEU A 30 1.86 -2.55 -2.73
N SER A 31 1.34 -2.80 -3.93
CA SER A 31 1.71 -3.94 -4.75
C SER A 31 1.58 -3.59 -6.22
N TYR A 32 2.07 -4.43 -7.12
CA TYR A 32 1.86 -4.24 -8.55
C TYR A 32 1.56 -5.55 -9.26
N VAL A 33 0.82 -5.46 -10.37
CA VAL A 33 0.45 -6.59 -11.24
C VAL A 33 0.77 -6.23 -12.69
N SER A 34 1.09 -7.25 -13.49
CA SER A 34 1.13 -7.10 -14.94
C SER A 34 -0.08 -7.79 -15.55
N PRO A 35 -0.98 -7.07 -16.25
CA PRO A 35 -2.15 -7.65 -16.89
C PRO A 35 -1.79 -8.75 -17.89
N SER A 36 -0.69 -8.58 -18.63
CA SER A 36 -0.16 -9.59 -19.56
C SER A 36 0.15 -10.96 -18.93
N LYS A 37 0.39 -11.02 -17.60
CA LYS A 37 0.69 -12.24 -16.85
C LYS A 37 -0.52 -12.83 -16.12
N LEU A 38 -1.70 -12.21 -16.18
CA LEU A 38 -2.93 -12.77 -15.61
C LEU A 38 -3.49 -13.95 -16.44
N ASN A 39 -3.01 -14.15 -17.66
CA ASN A 39 -3.59 -15.09 -18.62
C ASN A 39 -2.79 -16.40 -18.82
N PHE A 40 -1.90 -16.77 -17.89
CA PHE A 40 -1.20 -18.05 -17.96
C PHE A 40 -2.01 -19.15 -17.25
N GLY A 41 -3.05 -19.66 -17.92
CA GLY A 41 -3.76 -20.88 -17.52
C GLY A 41 -4.31 -20.86 -16.08
N THR A 42 -5.47 -20.23 -15.89
CA THR A 42 -6.37 -20.37 -14.72
C THR A 42 -5.83 -20.07 -13.32
N LYS A 43 -4.57 -19.66 -13.14
CA LYS A 43 -4.05 -19.14 -11.87
C LYS A 43 -3.56 -17.72 -12.04
N GLU A 44 -4.32 -16.77 -11.51
CA GLU A 44 -3.84 -15.41 -11.33
C GLU A 44 -2.56 -15.45 -10.48
N LEU A 45 -1.45 -14.93 -11.03
CA LEU A 45 -0.23 -14.78 -10.25
C LEU A 45 -0.49 -13.80 -9.11
N PRO A 46 -0.02 -14.09 -7.88
CA PRO A 46 -0.22 -13.18 -6.77
C PRO A 46 0.48 -11.83 -7.06
N PRO A 47 -0.10 -10.72 -6.60
CA PRO A 47 0.51 -9.41 -6.77
C PRO A 47 1.88 -9.35 -6.10
N VAL A 48 2.80 -8.58 -6.69
CA VAL A 48 4.13 -8.40 -6.09
C VAL A 48 4.08 -7.21 -5.15
N PHE A 49 4.31 -7.45 -3.86
CA PHE A 49 4.28 -6.41 -2.84
C PHE A 49 5.53 -5.53 -2.85
N ILE A 50 5.32 -4.24 -2.59
CA ILE A 50 6.37 -3.25 -2.37
C ILE A 50 6.32 -2.87 -0.89
N ARG A 51 7.43 -3.08 -0.16
CA ARG A 51 7.53 -2.89 1.30
C ARG A 51 8.86 -2.26 1.73
N ASN A 52 9.75 -1.98 0.78
CA ASN A 52 11.06 -1.37 1.00
C ASN A 52 11.64 -0.83 -0.31
N ASP A 53 12.73 -0.06 -0.20
CA ASP A 53 13.38 0.63 -1.32
C ASP A 53 13.87 -0.32 -2.41
N ARG A 54 14.42 -1.49 -2.05
CA ARG A 54 14.87 -2.49 -3.05
C ARG A 54 13.72 -2.96 -3.93
N GLN A 55 12.51 -3.04 -3.37
CA GLN A 55 11.31 -3.41 -4.11
C GLN A 55 10.76 -2.24 -4.93
N VAL A 56 10.95 -1.00 -4.50
CA VAL A 56 10.66 0.20 -5.32
C VAL A 56 11.55 0.22 -6.54
N THR A 57 12.87 0.05 -6.38
CA THR A 57 13.80 -0.06 -7.51
C THR A 57 13.37 -1.18 -8.47
N SER A 58 12.99 -2.34 -7.92
CA SER A 58 12.51 -3.47 -8.72
C SER A 58 11.22 -3.17 -9.49
N TYR A 59 10.33 -2.34 -8.94
CA TYR A 59 9.10 -1.89 -9.59
C TYR A 59 9.41 -0.87 -10.70
N MET A 60 10.25 0.13 -10.42
CA MET A 60 10.65 1.16 -11.40
C MET A 60 11.37 0.54 -12.61
N ASN A 61 12.27 -0.42 -12.39
CA ASN A 61 12.93 -1.13 -13.49
C ASN A 61 11.91 -1.88 -14.36
N LYS A 62 10.93 -2.54 -13.74
CA LYS A 62 9.87 -3.25 -14.47
C LYS A 62 8.95 -2.29 -15.22
N LEU A 63 8.71 -1.09 -14.69
CA LEU A 63 7.91 -0.05 -15.34
C LEU A 63 8.60 0.44 -16.63
N GLN A 64 9.92 0.52 -16.61
CA GLN A 64 10.73 0.85 -17.79
C GLN A 64 10.74 -0.27 -18.82
N GLU A 65 10.79 -1.53 -18.39
CA GLU A 65 10.76 -2.71 -19.27
C GLU A 65 9.37 -2.99 -19.85
N ASN A 66 8.31 -2.74 -19.08
CA ASN A 66 6.93 -3.06 -19.41
C ASN A 66 6.01 -1.93 -18.94
N ALA A 67 5.52 -1.11 -19.87
CA ALA A 67 4.60 -0.01 -19.56
C ALA A 67 3.23 -0.49 -19.04
N ASP A 68 2.89 -1.77 -19.23
CA ASP A 68 1.63 -2.39 -18.79
C ASP A 68 1.78 -3.06 -17.41
N ILE A 69 2.21 -2.29 -16.41
CA ILE A 69 2.14 -2.70 -15.01
C ILE A 69 1.34 -1.68 -14.21
N HIS A 70 0.43 -2.18 -13.38
CA HIS A 70 -0.46 -1.33 -12.58
C HIS A 70 -0.02 -1.36 -11.12
N LEU A 71 0.13 -0.17 -10.54
CA LEU A 71 0.29 -0.02 -9.09
C LEU A 71 -1.08 -0.22 -8.43
N CYS A 72 -1.13 -1.16 -7.49
CA CYS A 72 -2.30 -1.48 -6.70
C CYS A 72 -2.13 -0.93 -5.28
N VAL A 73 -3.03 -0.05 -4.87
CA VAL A 73 -3.07 0.57 -3.55
C VAL A 73 -4.16 -0.11 -2.71
N THR A 74 -3.77 -0.73 -1.60
CA THR A 74 -4.73 -1.32 -0.65
C THR A 74 -4.77 -0.51 0.63
N ILE A 75 -5.94 0.02 0.96
CA ILE A 75 -6.18 0.78 2.18
C ILE A 75 -6.80 -0.14 3.23
N LYS A 76 -6.19 -0.18 4.41
CA LYS A 76 -6.74 -0.89 5.57
C LYS A 76 -7.04 0.11 6.66
N LYS A 77 -8.29 0.16 7.13
CA LYS A 77 -8.65 0.96 8.29
C LYS A 77 -7.93 0.42 9.52
N SER A 78 -7.22 1.29 10.22
CA SER A 78 -6.73 1.01 11.55
C SER A 78 -7.96 0.93 12.46
N SER A 79 -8.32 -0.28 12.90
CA SER A 79 -9.33 -0.44 13.94
C SER A 79 -8.73 0.10 15.24
N ASN A 80 -8.90 1.40 15.49
CA ASN A 80 -8.85 1.92 16.84
C ASN A 80 -10.05 1.30 17.56
N ILE A 81 -9.88 0.09 18.09
CA ILE A 81 -10.75 -0.41 19.15
C ILE A 81 -10.46 0.55 20.30
N ALA A 82 -11.28 1.60 20.38
CA ALA A 82 -11.23 2.55 21.46
C ALA A 82 -11.36 1.76 22.76
N ILE A 83 -10.30 1.76 23.56
CA ILE A 83 -10.34 1.32 24.96
C ILE A 83 -11.08 2.41 25.75
N ASP A 84 -12.37 2.63 25.44
CA ASP A 84 -13.16 3.74 25.98
C ASP A 84 -14.50 3.30 26.62
N TYR A 85 -14.70 2.01 26.91
CA TYR A 85 -15.98 1.54 27.51
C TYR A 85 -15.89 0.76 28.82
N ILE A 86 -14.86 0.97 29.66
CA ILE A 86 -14.91 0.52 31.06
C ILE A 86 -14.36 1.60 32.00
N LYS A 87 -15.04 2.75 32.08
CA LYS A 87 -14.99 3.67 33.25
C LYS A 87 -16.36 4.34 33.45
N HIS A 88 -17.28 3.59 34.01
CA HIS A 88 -18.49 4.03 34.73
C HIS A 88 -19.15 2.71 35.18
N ASP A 89 -19.16 2.31 36.46
CA ASP A 89 -19.66 3.07 37.60
C ASP A 89 -18.87 2.78 38.89
N ALA A 90 -18.32 3.84 39.48
CA ALA A 90 -18.13 3.93 40.92
C ALA A 90 -18.91 5.17 41.37
N ASP A 91 -19.60 5.02 42.50
CA ASP A 91 -20.38 6.03 43.23
C ASP A 91 -21.79 6.37 42.72
N THR A 92 -22.77 5.68 43.31
CA THR A 92 -23.95 6.37 43.86
C THR A 92 -24.35 5.73 45.18
N GLY A 93 -24.17 6.49 46.27
CA GLY A 93 -25.07 6.56 47.43
C GLY A 93 -25.01 5.44 48.44
#